data_AF-A0A7Y7DJ78-F1
#
_entry.id   AF-A0A7Y7DJ78-F1
#
_cell.length_a   1.000
_cell.length_b   1.000
_cell.length_c   1.000
_cell.angle_alpha   90.00
_cell.angle_beta   90.00
_cell.angle_gamma   90.00
#
_symmetry.space_group_name_H-M   'P 1'
#
loop_
_entity.id
_entity.type
_entity.pdbx_description
1 polymer ?
#
loop_
_entity_poly.entity_id
_entity_poly.type
_entity_poly.pdbx_seq_one_letter_code
_entity_poly.pdbx_strand_id
1 'polypeptide(L)'
;MKRFLAMVISFSIFSLISFFAIFLMENGRADPYYRKFTTSTKHSLILGNSKGGQGLIPTEIDRILANQFQGELYNFCFTLYASPYGPSYLDAIKKK
;
A
#
# COMPACT_ATOMS: atom_id res chain seq x y z
N MET A 1 -46.52 -9.59 6.58
CA MET A 1 -45.62 -8.94 5.60
C MET A 1 -44.83 -7.76 6.16
N LYS A 2 -45.47 -6.80 6.86
CA LYS A 2 -44.77 -5.62 7.43
C LYS A 2 -43.59 -5.97 8.36
N ARG A 3 -43.75 -6.96 9.24
CA ARG A 3 -42.69 -7.42 10.16
C ARG A 3 -41.49 -8.03 9.42
N PHE A 4 -41.75 -8.86 8.40
CA PHE A 4 -40.71 -9.45 7.57
C PHE A 4 -39.93 -8.35 6.82
N LEU A 5 -40.64 -7.41 6.21
CA LEU A 5 -40.03 -6.28 5.51
C LEU A 5 -39.19 -5.41 6.45
N ALA A 6 -39.68 -5.14 7.67
CA ALA A 6 -38.95 -4.39 8.68
C ALA A 6 -37.64 -5.07 9.09
N MET A 7 -37.64 -6.40 9.24
CA MET A 7 -36.42 -7.18 9.55
C MET A 7 -35.41 -7.10 8.41
N VAL A 8 -35.84 -7.27 7.16
CA VAL A 8 -34.96 -7.19 5.98
C VAL A 8 -34.36 -5.79 5.83
N ILE A 9 -35.18 -4.74 5.99
CA ILE A 9 -34.70 -3.35 5.93
C ILE A 9 -33.72 -3.07 7.06
N SER A 10 -34.03 -3.47 8.30
CA SER A 10 -33.14 -3.27 9.43
C SER A 10 -31.78 -3.96 9.24
N PHE A 11 -31.78 -5.21 8.78
CA PHE A 11 -30.55 -5.93 8.46
C PHE A 11 -29.76 -5.26 7.34
N SER A 12 -30.44 -4.84 6.27
CA SER A 12 -29.78 -4.17 5.13
C SER A 12 -29.15 -2.83 5.52
N ILE A 13 -29.86 -2.02 6.33
CA ILE A 13 -29.33 -0.76 6.87
C ILE A 13 -28.12 -1.02 7.74
N PHE A 14 -28.18 -2.02 8.63
CA PHE A 14 -27.06 -2.37 9.50
C PHE A 14 -25.82 -2.81 8.70
N SER A 15 -26.00 -3.64 7.68
CA SER A 15 -24.91 -4.02 6.77
C SER A 15 -24.34 -2.82 6.02
N LEU A 16 -25.19 -1.93 5.51
CA LEU A 16 -24.75 -0.74 4.77
C LEU A 16 -23.94 0.21 5.66
N ILE A 17 -24.41 0.46 6.89
CA ILE A 17 -23.68 1.28 7.87
C ILE A 17 -22.31 0.66 8.19
N SER A 18 -22.27 -0.66 8.36
CA SER A 18 -21.03 -1.38 8.65
C SER A 18 -20.02 -1.27 7.50
N PHE A 19 -20.44 -1.47 6.25
CA PHE A 19 -19.57 -1.27 5.09
C PHE A 19 -19.12 0.19 4.97
N PHE A 20 -20.03 1.14 5.13
CA PHE A 20 -19.70 2.57 5.07
C PHE A 20 -18.67 2.96 6.13
N ALA A 21 -18.83 2.47 7.36
CA ALA A 21 -17.87 2.70 8.44
C ALA A 21 -16.47 2.14 8.10
N ILE A 22 -16.39 0.93 7.55
CA ILE A 22 -15.11 0.34 7.11
C ILE A 22 -14.45 1.20 6.04
N PHE A 23 -15.21 1.69 5.05
CA PHE A 23 -14.66 2.55 4.00
C PHE A 23 -14.20 3.91 4.52
N LEU A 24 -14.84 4.47 5.54
CA LEU A 24 -14.38 5.70 6.19
C LEU A 24 -13.05 5.52 6.94
N MET A 25 -12.70 4.29 7.33
CA MET A 25 -11.41 3.98 7.98
C MET A 25 -10.28 3.74 6.97
N GLU A 26 -10.57 3.71 5.67
CA GLU A 26 -9.57 3.56 4.61
C GLU A 26 -8.65 4.79 4.58
N ASN A 27 -7.34 4.56 4.68
CA ASN A 27 -6.34 5.62 4.74
C ASN A 27 -5.26 5.47 3.65
N GLY A 28 -5.62 4.89 2.51
CA GLY A 28 -4.72 4.54 1.42
C GLY A 28 -3.78 3.38 1.76
N ARG A 29 -4.18 2.45 2.63
CA ARG A 29 -3.39 1.25 2.99
C ARG A 29 -4.06 -0.07 2.55
N ALA A 30 -5.28 -0.01 2.04
CA ALA A 30 -5.98 -1.21 1.57
C ALA A 30 -5.22 -1.90 0.43
N ASP A 31 -4.57 -1.12 -0.44
CA ASP A 31 -3.67 -1.62 -1.47
C ASP A 31 -2.19 -1.33 -1.09
N PRO A 32 -1.36 -2.37 -0.88
CA PRO A 32 0.05 -2.21 -0.55
C PRO A 32 0.89 -1.57 -1.66
N TYR A 33 0.41 -1.55 -2.91
CA TYR A 33 1.08 -0.95 -4.06
C TYR A 33 0.62 0.47 -4.36
N TYR A 34 -0.61 0.84 -4.01
CA TYR A 34 -1.17 2.15 -4.35
C TYR A 34 -0.28 3.31 -3.89
N ARG A 35 0.22 3.26 -2.64
CA ARG A 35 1.15 4.28 -2.12
C ARG A 35 2.49 4.32 -2.85
N LYS A 36 2.94 3.20 -3.43
CA LYS A 36 4.19 3.17 -4.20
C LYS A 36 4.07 4.09 -5.42
N PHE A 37 2.91 4.15 -6.06
CA PHE A 37 2.66 5.02 -7.21
C PHE A 37 2.25 6.45 -6.83
N THR A 38 1.57 6.66 -5.71
CA THR A 38 0.98 7.98 -5.37
C THR A 38 1.80 8.82 -4.40
N THR A 39 2.86 8.28 -3.80
CA THR A 39 3.74 9.09 -2.94
C THR A 39 4.67 9.99 -3.77
N SER A 40 5.15 11.07 -3.15
CA SER A 40 6.13 11.99 -3.74
C SER A 40 7.43 11.28 -4.14
N THR A 41 8.28 12.00 -4.87
CA THR A 41 9.63 11.56 -5.18
C THR A 41 10.43 11.23 -3.92
N LYS A 42 11.34 10.25 -4.01
CA LYS A 42 12.13 9.71 -2.90
C LYS A 42 13.61 9.80 -3.22
N HIS A 43 14.43 10.03 -2.20
CA HIS A 43 15.88 10.13 -2.36
C HIS A 43 16.54 8.77 -2.63
N SER A 44 16.05 7.73 -1.96
CA SER A 44 16.68 6.41 -1.96
C SER A 44 15.60 5.32 -2.09
N LEU A 45 15.81 4.38 -3.00
CA LEU A 45 14.85 3.31 -3.31
C LEU A 45 15.47 1.94 -3.06
N ILE A 46 14.71 1.08 -2.39
CA ILE A 46 14.97 -0.36 -2.37
C ILE A 46 14.22 -0.97 -3.54
N LEU A 47 14.95 -1.53 -4.50
CA LEU A 47 14.41 -2.18 -5.69
C LEU A 47 14.51 -3.70 -5.53
N GLY A 48 13.49 -4.42 -5.99
CA GLY A 48 13.45 -5.87 -5.78
C GLY A 48 12.09 -6.49 -6.00
N ASN A 49 12.04 -7.80 -5.80
CA ASN A 49 10.80 -8.57 -5.85
C ASN A 49 10.15 -8.65 -4.45
N SER A 50 9.14 -9.51 -4.26
CA SER A 50 8.48 -9.73 -2.96
C SER A 50 9.45 -10.11 -1.84
N LYS A 51 10.54 -10.82 -2.14
CA LYS A 51 11.56 -11.20 -1.14
C LYS A 51 12.37 -9.99 -0.69
N GLY A 52 12.79 -9.13 -1.62
CA GLY A 52 13.43 -7.86 -1.26
C GLY A 52 12.49 -6.95 -0.47
N GLY A 53 11.21 -6.90 -0.87
CA GLY A 53 10.18 -6.14 -0.19
C GLY A 53 9.93 -6.55 1.27
N GLN A 54 10.02 -7.85 1.56
CA GLN A 54 9.80 -8.41 2.89
C GLN A 54 11.08 -8.46 3.74
N GLY A 55 12.23 -8.70 3.11
CA GLY A 55 13.51 -8.94 3.80
C GLY A 55 14.30 -7.67 4.12
N LEU A 56 14.06 -6.57 3.41
CA LEU A 56 14.74 -5.30 3.64
C LEU A 56 13.78 -4.31 4.30
N ILE A 57 14.01 -4.05 5.59
CA ILE A 57 13.18 -3.18 6.42
C ILE A 57 13.84 -1.79 6.46
N PRO A 58 13.30 -0.78 5.76
CA PRO A 58 13.95 0.53 5.65
C PRO A 58 14.24 1.18 6.99
N THR A 59 13.30 1.11 7.94
CA THR A 59 13.44 1.72 9.26
C THR A 59 14.62 1.15 10.05
N GLU A 60 14.91 -0.14 9.90
CA GLU A 60 16.07 -0.75 10.56
C GLU A 60 17.38 -0.37 9.86
N ILE A 61 17.37 -0.32 8.53
CA ILE A 61 18.54 0.07 7.74
C ILE A 61 18.89 1.54 8.03
N ASP A 62 17.91 2.45 7.96
CA ASP A 62 18.05 3.87 8.27
C ASP A 62 18.55 4.08 9.70
N ARG A 63 18.07 3.28 10.66
CA ARG A 63 18.54 3.32 12.05
C ARG A 63 20.01 2.91 12.20
N ILE A 64 20.44 1.86 11.50
CA ILE A 64 21.81 1.33 11.60
C ILE A 64 22.81 2.22 10.87
N LEU A 65 22.44 2.66 9.67
CA LEU A 65 23.30 3.41 8.77
C LEU A 65 23.09 4.93 8.89
N ALA A 66 22.47 5.39 9.99
CA ALA A 66 22.20 6.79 10.25
C ALA A 66 23.46 7.66 10.03
N ASN A 67 23.31 8.75 9.29
CA ASN A 67 24.37 9.69 8.88
C ASN A 67 25.39 9.19 7.83
N GLN A 68 25.25 7.95 7.32
CA GLN A 68 26.12 7.45 6.24
C GLN A 68 25.58 7.73 4.83
N PHE A 69 24.30 8.04 4.71
CA PHE A 69 23.64 8.40 3.46
C PHE A 69 22.51 9.39 3.73
N GLN A 70 22.10 10.10 2.68
CA GLN A 70 21.05 11.13 2.77
C GLN A 70 19.70 10.56 2.35
N GLY A 71 18.67 10.89 3.14
CA GLY A 71 17.26 10.57 2.85
C GLY A 71 16.81 9.19 3.33
N GLU A 72 15.52 9.07 3.63
CA GLU A 72 14.90 7.82 4.08
C GLU A 72 14.85 6.79 2.96
N LEU A 73 15.18 5.54 3.27
CA LEU A 73 15.01 4.44 2.32
C LEU A 73 13.53 4.17 2.07
N TYR A 74 13.14 4.10 0.80
CA TYR A 74 11.78 3.77 0.42
C TYR A 74 11.71 2.40 -0.25
N ASN A 75 10.87 1.51 0.30
CA ASN A 75 10.69 0.17 -0.25
C ASN A 75 9.82 0.21 -1.52
N PHE A 76 10.47 0.18 -2.68
CA PHE A 76 9.84 0.21 -4.01
C PHE A 76 9.90 -1.15 -4.72
N CYS A 77 9.92 -2.23 -3.93
CA CYS A 77 9.83 -3.60 -4.42
C CYS A 77 8.39 -3.96 -4.83
N PHE A 78 8.24 -4.84 -5.82
CA PHE A 78 6.95 -5.36 -6.28
C PHE A 78 6.97 -6.89 -6.39
N THR A 79 5.83 -7.56 -6.43
CA THR A 79 5.85 -8.98 -6.83
C THR A 79 6.16 -9.08 -8.33
N LEU A 80 6.72 -10.22 -8.76
CA LEU A 80 6.95 -10.48 -10.19
C LEU A 80 5.63 -10.49 -10.99
N TYR A 81 4.51 -10.79 -10.33
CA TYR A 81 3.19 -10.74 -10.96
C TYR A 81 2.63 -9.32 -11.09
N ALA A 82 2.85 -8.46 -10.10
CA ALA A 82 2.31 -7.09 -10.11
C ALA A 82 3.15 -6.14 -10.97
N SER A 83 4.47 -6.26 -10.92
CA SER A 83 5.39 -5.46 -11.73
C SER A 83 6.68 -6.24 -11.96
N PRO A 84 6.73 -7.10 -13.00
CA PRO A 84 7.96 -7.77 -13.38
C PRO A 84 9.03 -6.77 -13.80
N TYR A 85 10.29 -7.19 -13.73
CA TYR A 85 11.39 -6.38 -14.26
C TYR A 85 11.20 -6.13 -15.76
N GLY A 86 11.24 -4.87 -16.16
CA GLY A 86 11.00 -4.46 -17.54
C GLY A 86 10.89 -2.95 -17.70
N PRO A 87 10.58 -2.47 -18.93
CA PRO A 87 10.53 -1.04 -19.24
C PRO A 87 9.57 -0.27 -18.33
N SER A 88 8.38 -0.81 -18.07
CA SER A 88 7.38 -0.15 -17.21
C SER A 88 7.87 0.01 -15.76
N TYR A 89 8.57 -0.99 -15.21
CA TYR A 89 9.15 -0.89 -13.88
C TYR A 89 10.28 0.14 -13.84
N LEU A 90 11.13 0.15 -14.86
CA LEU A 90 12.20 1.13 -15.00
C LEU A 90 11.66 2.56 -15.11
N ASP A 91 10.60 2.78 -15.89
CA ASP A 91 9.96 4.08 -16.03
C ASP A 91 9.30 4.53 -14.72
N ALA A 92 8.74 3.59 -13.95
CA ALA A 92 8.21 3.87 -12.62
C ALA A 92 9.34 4.27 -11.65
N ILE A 93 10.49 3.59 -11.69
CA ILE A 93 11.68 3.94 -10.90
C ILE A 93 12.16 5.35 -11.24
N LYS A 94 12.28 5.69 -12.53
CA LYS A 94 12.77 7.01 -12.98
C LYS A 94 11.85 8.18 -12.58
N LYS A 95 10.56 7.92 -12.39
CA LYS A 95 9.56 8.92 -11.95
C LYS A 95 9.51 9.06 -10.44
N LYS A 96 10.16 8.16 -9.70
CA LYS A 96 10.15 8.09 -8.25
C LYS A 96 11.37 8.77 -7.66
#